data_AF-A0A0F9RKG0-F1
#
_entry.id   AF-A0A0F9RKG0-F1
#
_cell.length_a   1.000
_cell.length_b   1.000
_cell.length_c   1.000
_cell.angle_alpha   90.00
_cell.angle_beta   90.00
_cell.angle_gamma   90.00
#
_symmetry.space_group_name_H-M   'P 1'
#
loop_
_entity.id
_entity.type
_entity.pdbx_description
1 polymer ?
#
loop_
_entity_poly.entity_id
_entity_poly.type
_entity_poly.pdbx_seq_one_letter_code
_entity_poly.pdbx_strand_id
1 'polypeptide(L)'
;MLSPKKIINNLTQKKPRVRGRGPSNSGPAPTVIPRADHSISRRLISPHALKVLRDLQAGGFEAYLVGGCVRDLLLGHEPKDFDVTTNASPEQVHRLFRKSRLIGRRFKLVHVGFGRDVIEVATFRAPPEVEQHVDGQGRIMRDNVFGTLEQDAWRRDFTVNALYYN
;
A
#
# COMPACT_ATOMS: atom_id res chain seq x y z
N MET A 1 -48.50 58.54 26.15
CA MET A 1 -47.05 58.39 25.86
C MET A 1 -46.61 57.00 26.28
N LEU A 2 -46.23 56.16 25.32
CA LEU A 2 -45.23 55.06 25.38
C LEU A 2 -45.58 54.03 24.30
N SER A 3 -44.66 53.91 23.35
CA SER A 3 -44.74 53.13 22.11
C SER A 3 -44.57 51.62 22.36
N PRO A 4 -45.27 50.74 21.63
CA PRO A 4 -45.23 49.29 21.85
C PRO A 4 -43.94 48.66 21.32
N LYS A 5 -43.06 48.22 22.22
CA LYS A 5 -41.98 47.26 21.90
C LYS A 5 -42.45 45.84 22.23
N LYS A 6 -42.66 44.99 21.22
CA LYS A 6 -42.39 43.52 21.26
C LYS A 6 -42.76 42.84 19.94
N ILE A 7 -41.89 42.95 18.95
CA ILE A 7 -41.70 42.06 17.79
C ILE A 7 -40.20 42.26 17.51
N ILE A 8 -39.26 41.31 17.48
CA ILE A 8 -39.16 39.94 16.94
C ILE A 8 -38.01 39.28 17.74
N ASN A 9 -38.16 38.08 18.29
CA ASN A 9 -37.00 37.22 18.56
C ASN A 9 -37.42 35.75 18.46
N ASN A 10 -37.14 35.13 17.32
CA ASN A 10 -37.24 33.68 17.13
C ASN A 10 -36.27 33.28 16.01
N LEU A 11 -34.98 33.18 16.32
CA LEU A 11 -33.96 32.62 15.42
C LEU A 11 -32.78 32.05 16.22
N THR A 12 -33.05 31.25 17.25
CA THR A 12 -32.03 30.39 17.87
C THR A 12 -32.65 29.12 18.43
N GLN A 13 -33.09 28.22 17.56
CA GLN A 13 -33.02 26.79 17.87
C GLN A 13 -32.22 26.10 16.77
N LYS A 14 -30.92 25.92 17.03
CA LYS A 14 -30.03 25.09 16.22
C LYS A 14 -30.62 23.67 16.21
N LYS A 15 -31.19 23.26 15.07
CA LYS A 15 -31.43 21.83 14.80
C LYS A 15 -30.09 21.09 14.99
N PRO A 16 -30.06 19.94 15.67
CA PRO A 16 -28.85 19.14 15.76
C PRO A 16 -28.46 18.78 14.32
N ARG A 17 -27.30 19.27 13.88
CA ARG A 17 -26.67 18.81 12.65
C ARG A 17 -26.47 17.30 12.82
N VAL A 18 -27.27 16.51 12.10
CA VAL A 18 -26.93 15.11 11.84
C VAL A 18 -25.56 15.17 11.18
N ARG A 19 -24.52 14.76 11.93
CA ARG A 19 -23.19 14.54 11.36
C ARG A 19 -23.39 13.44 10.34
N GLY A 20 -23.49 13.81 9.06
CA GLY A 20 -23.37 12.85 7.98
C GLY A 20 -22.08 12.08 8.25
N ARG A 21 -22.19 10.77 8.46
CA ARG A 21 -21.03 9.88 8.35
C ARG A 21 -20.47 10.18 6.97
N GLY A 22 -19.27 10.78 6.91
CA GLY A 22 -18.48 10.77 5.69
C GLY A 22 -18.35 9.33 5.21
N PRO A 23 -18.15 9.10 3.90
CA PRO A 23 -17.96 7.75 3.39
C PRO A 23 -16.89 7.06 4.24
N SER A 24 -17.24 5.91 4.82
CA SER A 24 -16.26 5.05 5.48
C SER A 24 -15.23 4.69 4.43
N ASN A 25 -14.05 5.30 4.51
CA ASN A 25 -12.98 5.19 3.52
C ASN A 25 -12.25 3.84 3.58
N SER A 26 -12.87 2.83 4.19
CA SER A 26 -12.40 1.45 4.21
C SER A 26 -13.17 0.70 3.12
N GLY A 27 -12.50 0.35 2.03
CA GLY A 27 -13.06 -0.62 1.12
C GLY A 27 -13.18 -1.98 1.81
N PRO A 28 -13.63 -3.01 1.07
CA PRO A 28 -13.77 -4.34 1.63
C PRO A 28 -12.41 -4.86 2.13
N ALA A 29 -12.41 -5.45 3.32
CA ALA A 29 -11.24 -6.13 3.86
C ALA A 29 -10.74 -7.22 2.88
N PRO A 30 -9.43 -7.51 2.84
CA PRO A 30 -8.90 -8.53 1.95
C PRO A 30 -9.53 -9.89 2.26
N THR A 31 -9.88 -10.62 1.21
CA THR A 31 -10.28 -12.03 1.35
C THR A 31 -9.02 -12.86 1.65
N VAL A 32 -8.97 -13.47 2.82
CA VAL A 32 -7.83 -14.30 3.25
C VAL A 32 -8.14 -15.76 2.96
N ILE A 33 -7.32 -16.40 2.13
CA ILE A 33 -7.39 -17.84 1.86
C ILE A 33 -6.37 -18.54 2.77
N PRO A 34 -6.81 -19.39 3.73
CA PRO A 34 -5.91 -20.10 4.63
C PRO A 34 -4.92 -21.02 3.90
N ARG A 35 -3.83 -21.37 4.58
CA ARG A 35 -2.80 -22.26 4.03
C ARG A 35 -3.34 -23.59 3.50
N ALA A 36 -4.35 -24.17 4.17
CA ALA A 36 -4.95 -25.45 3.78
C ALA A 36 -5.74 -25.36 2.45
N ASP A 37 -6.15 -24.15 2.06
CA ASP A 37 -7.14 -23.93 1.01
C ASP A 37 -6.51 -23.38 -0.28
N HIS A 38 -5.18 -23.46 -0.41
CA HIS A 38 -4.47 -23.07 -1.63
C HIS A 38 -3.29 -23.99 -1.96
N SER A 39 -2.94 -24.05 -3.25
CA SER A 39 -1.93 -24.95 -3.83
C SER A 39 -0.48 -24.46 -3.70
N ILE A 40 -0.25 -23.21 -3.29
CA ILE A 40 1.10 -22.62 -3.24
C ILE A 40 2.06 -23.46 -2.39
N SER A 41 3.11 -23.95 -3.04
CA SER A 41 4.20 -24.70 -2.40
C SER A 41 5.41 -23.80 -2.20
N ARG A 42 5.88 -23.69 -0.96
CA ARG A 42 7.12 -22.94 -0.62
C ARG A 42 8.36 -23.45 -1.34
N ARG A 43 8.34 -24.69 -1.84
CA ARG A 43 9.44 -25.27 -2.63
C ARG A 43 9.61 -24.61 -3.99
N LEU A 44 8.55 -24.03 -4.52
CA LEU A 44 8.56 -23.30 -5.79
C LEU A 44 8.89 -21.81 -5.62
N ILE A 45 9.13 -21.36 -4.38
CA ILE A 45 9.46 -19.96 -4.10
C ILE A 45 10.98 -19.84 -3.97
N SER A 46 11.56 -18.84 -4.63
CA SER A 46 12.99 -18.55 -4.51
C SER A 46 13.42 -18.44 -3.04
N PRO A 47 14.51 -19.12 -2.63
CA PRO A 47 15.07 -18.98 -1.29
C PRO A 47 15.44 -17.52 -0.96
N HIS A 48 15.82 -16.74 -1.97
CA HIS A 48 16.13 -15.32 -1.85
C HIS A 48 14.87 -14.48 -1.58
N ALA A 49 13.77 -14.75 -2.28
CA ALA A 49 12.48 -14.10 -2.03
C ALA A 49 11.97 -14.41 -0.61
N LEU A 50 12.03 -15.69 -0.20
CA LEU A 50 11.67 -16.10 1.16
C LEU A 50 12.57 -15.44 2.21
N LYS A 51 13.85 -15.20 1.91
CA LYS A 51 14.76 -14.49 2.82
C LYS A 51 14.37 -13.02 2.94
N VAL A 52 14.09 -12.34 1.83
CA VAL A 52 13.65 -10.93 1.84
C VAL A 52 12.36 -10.76 2.66
N LEU A 53 11.37 -11.64 2.47
CA LEU A 53 10.15 -11.63 3.28
C LEU A 53 10.45 -11.75 4.78
N ARG A 54 11.24 -12.76 5.17
CA ARG A 54 11.59 -12.99 6.58
C ARG A 54 12.35 -11.82 7.18
N ASP A 55 13.31 -11.24 6.45
CA ASP A 55 14.13 -10.14 6.96
C ASP A 55 13.29 -8.86 7.15
N LEU A 56 12.36 -8.56 6.23
CA LEU A 56 11.42 -7.45 6.38
C LEU A 56 10.48 -7.66 7.57
N GLN A 57 9.91 -8.86 7.70
CA GLN A 57 9.04 -9.22 8.82
C GLN A 57 9.78 -9.15 10.16
N ALA A 58 11.02 -9.65 10.22
CA ALA A 58 11.87 -9.53 11.40
C ALA A 58 12.23 -8.08 11.73
N GLY A 59 12.27 -7.21 10.72
CA GLY A 59 12.40 -5.75 10.86
C GLY A 59 11.12 -5.04 11.32
N GLY A 60 10.03 -5.77 11.55
CA GLY A 60 8.73 -5.22 11.99
C GLY A 60 7.87 -4.68 10.83
N PHE A 61 8.22 -4.99 9.59
CA PHE A 61 7.47 -4.55 8.41
C PHE A 61 6.53 -5.64 7.91
N GLU A 62 5.43 -5.23 7.31
CA GLU A 62 4.61 -6.12 6.50
C GLU A 62 5.34 -6.40 5.20
N ALA A 63 5.34 -7.65 4.74
CA ALA A 63 5.96 -8.03 3.48
C ALA A 63 5.20 -9.19 2.85
N TYR A 64 4.97 -9.09 1.54
CA TYR A 64 4.21 -10.06 0.77
C TYR A 64 4.87 -10.29 -0.60
N LEU A 65 4.91 -11.53 -1.09
CA LEU A 65 4.99 -11.77 -2.52
C LEU A 65 3.75 -11.21 -3.19
N VAL A 66 3.89 -10.72 -4.42
CA VAL A 66 2.77 -10.09 -5.09
C VAL A 66 2.73 -10.35 -6.59
N GLY A 67 1.52 -10.36 -7.15
CA GLY A 67 1.30 -10.28 -8.59
C GLY A 67 1.58 -11.58 -9.33
N GLY A 68 2.35 -11.48 -10.42
CA GLY A 68 2.55 -12.58 -11.37
C GLY A 68 3.09 -13.84 -10.70
N CYS A 69 4.05 -13.69 -9.79
CA CYS A 69 4.62 -14.83 -9.08
C CYS A 69 3.59 -15.59 -8.25
N VAL A 70 2.67 -14.89 -7.57
CA VAL A 70 1.61 -15.52 -6.75
C VAL A 70 0.59 -16.22 -7.65
N ARG A 71 0.18 -15.57 -8.74
CA ARG A 71 -0.71 -16.15 -9.76
C ARG A 71 -0.13 -17.43 -10.34
N ASP A 72 1.12 -17.40 -10.77
CA ASP A 72 1.76 -18.53 -11.43
C ASP A 72 1.89 -19.72 -10.47
N LEU A 73 2.25 -19.47 -9.20
CA LEU A 73 2.26 -20.48 -8.14
C LEU A 73 0.89 -21.12 -7.90
N LEU A 74 -0.19 -20.33 -7.90
CA LEU A 74 -1.56 -20.85 -7.72
C LEU A 74 -1.98 -21.77 -8.88
N LEU A 75 -1.51 -21.47 -10.09
CA LEU A 75 -1.72 -22.29 -11.29
C LEU A 75 -0.78 -23.51 -11.35
N GLY A 76 0.14 -23.67 -10.40
CA GLY A 76 1.13 -24.74 -10.39
C GLY A 76 2.27 -24.55 -11.39
N HIS A 77 2.47 -23.33 -11.89
CA HIS A 77 3.58 -22.95 -12.75
C HIS A 77 4.76 -22.40 -11.95
N GLU A 78 5.96 -22.52 -12.52
CA GLU A 78 7.17 -21.91 -11.96
C GLU A 78 7.21 -20.41 -12.32
N PRO A 79 7.29 -19.50 -11.32
CA PRO A 79 7.43 -18.07 -11.58
C PRO A 79 8.75 -17.73 -12.26
N LYS A 80 8.73 -16.71 -13.15
CA LYS A 80 9.94 -16.20 -13.80
C LYS A 80 10.77 -15.29 -12.89
N ASP A 81 10.08 -14.52 -12.07
CA ASP A 81 10.60 -13.53 -11.15
C ASP A 81 9.76 -13.53 -9.86
N PHE A 82 10.29 -12.91 -8.81
CA PHE A 82 9.61 -12.75 -7.53
C PHE A 82 9.65 -11.30 -7.10
N ASP A 83 8.45 -10.70 -7.04
CA ASP A 83 8.24 -9.35 -6.54
C ASP A 83 7.77 -9.40 -5.09
N VAL A 84 8.38 -8.56 -4.26
CA VAL A 84 7.96 -8.33 -2.88
C VAL A 84 7.37 -6.94 -2.76
N THR A 85 6.29 -6.80 -2.00
CA THR A 85 5.73 -5.51 -1.60
C THR A 85 5.72 -5.38 -0.08
N THR A 86 5.86 -4.17 0.44
CA THR A 86 6.01 -3.91 1.88
C THR A 86 5.45 -2.55 2.29
N ASN A 87 5.15 -2.36 3.57
CA ASN A 87 4.88 -1.03 4.14
C ASN A 87 6.17 -0.24 4.45
N ALA A 88 7.35 -0.86 4.35
CA ALA A 88 8.63 -0.18 4.54
C ALA A 88 8.90 0.83 3.42
N SER A 89 9.35 2.04 3.76
CA SER A 89 9.84 3.01 2.77
C SER A 89 11.03 2.45 1.99
N PRO A 90 11.27 2.90 0.74
CA PRO A 90 12.43 2.49 -0.05
C PRO A 90 13.75 2.70 0.69
N GLU A 91 13.86 3.79 1.46
CA GLU A 91 15.03 4.11 2.28
C GLU A 91 15.14 3.20 3.51
N GLN A 92 14.04 2.73 4.08
CA GLN A 92 14.04 1.69 5.14
C GLN A 92 14.48 0.34 4.57
N VAL A 93 13.93 -0.07 3.44
CA VAL A 93 14.35 -1.30 2.74
C VAL A 93 15.84 -1.23 2.38
N HIS A 94 16.29 -0.10 1.83
CA HIS A 94 17.69 0.10 1.45
C HIS A 94 18.65 -0.01 2.65
N ARG A 95 18.24 0.52 3.82
CA ARG A 95 19.01 0.38 5.07
C ARG A 95 19.02 -1.07 5.59
N LEU A 96 17.91 -1.79 5.45
CA LEU A 96 17.80 -3.18 5.90
C LEU A 96 18.68 -4.12 5.07
N PHE A 97 18.77 -3.88 3.76
CA PHE A 97 19.52 -4.74 2.83
C PHE A 97 20.78 -4.06 2.31
N ARG A 98 21.94 -4.40 2.88
CA ARG A 98 23.25 -3.82 2.48
C ARG A 98 23.56 -3.94 0.99
N LYS A 99 23.18 -5.05 0.35
CA LYS A 99 23.32 -5.26 -1.10
C LYS A 99 22.02 -4.88 -1.82
N SER A 100 21.65 -3.60 -1.76
CA SER A 100 20.47 -3.12 -2.46
C SER A 100 20.71 -1.83 -3.21
N ARG A 101 19.85 -1.54 -4.19
CA ARG A 101 19.91 -0.35 -5.03
C ARG A 101 18.52 0.25 -5.15
N LEU A 102 18.42 1.56 -4.89
CA LEU A 102 17.21 2.33 -5.16
C LEU A 102 17.07 2.52 -6.68
N ILE A 103 15.93 2.12 -7.22
CA ILE A 103 15.61 2.18 -8.65
C ILE A 103 14.37 3.06 -8.85
N GLY A 104 14.41 3.86 -9.92
CA GLY A 104 13.29 4.67 -10.36
C GLY A 104 13.17 6.04 -9.68
N ARG A 105 12.81 7.06 -10.47
CA ARG A 105 12.48 8.41 -9.98
C ARG A 105 11.01 8.56 -9.56
N ARG A 106 10.13 7.76 -10.16
CA ARG A 106 8.66 7.83 -10.02
C ARG A 106 8.08 6.67 -9.22
N PHE A 107 8.56 5.47 -9.47
CA PHE A 107 8.24 4.28 -8.69
C PHE A 107 9.52 3.96 -7.92
N LYS A 108 9.59 4.37 -6.67
CA LYS A 108 10.75 4.06 -5.84
C LYS A 108 10.68 2.57 -5.50
N LEU A 109 11.40 1.77 -6.27
CA LEU A 109 11.60 0.34 -6.03
C LEU A 109 13.00 0.13 -5.45
N VAL A 110 13.21 -0.99 -4.79
CA VAL A 110 14.52 -1.40 -4.29
C VAL A 110 14.86 -2.76 -4.87
N HIS A 111 15.97 -2.85 -5.59
CA HIS A 111 16.53 -4.12 -6.03
C HIS A 111 17.42 -4.67 -4.93
N VAL A 112 17.06 -5.82 -4.36
CA VAL A 112 17.88 -6.53 -3.37
C VAL A 112 18.65 -7.65 -4.08
N GLY A 113 19.97 -7.55 -4.08
CA GLY A 113 20.84 -8.42 -4.87
C GLY A 113 21.42 -9.62 -4.11
N PHE A 114 21.38 -10.78 -4.76
CA PHE A 114 21.92 -12.06 -4.31
C PHE A 114 22.81 -12.67 -5.39
N GLY A 115 24.04 -12.15 -5.53
CA GLY A 115 24.94 -12.59 -6.59
C GLY A 115 24.43 -12.11 -7.96
N ARG A 116 23.93 -13.05 -8.77
CA ARG A 116 23.30 -12.74 -10.07
C ARG A 116 21.78 -12.54 -9.96
N ASP A 117 21.18 -12.98 -8.87
CA ASP A 117 19.74 -12.90 -8.66
C ASP A 117 19.36 -11.56 -8.02
N VAL A 118 18.18 -11.07 -8.35
CA VAL A 118 17.63 -9.83 -7.80
C VAL A 118 16.19 -10.08 -7.38
N ILE A 119 15.84 -9.60 -6.19
CA ILE A 119 14.45 -9.51 -5.74
C ILE A 119 14.04 -8.04 -5.80
N GLU A 120 12.94 -7.77 -6.50
CA GLU A 120 12.36 -6.43 -6.53
C GLU A 120 11.48 -6.23 -5.29
N VAL A 121 11.70 -5.11 -4.60
CA VAL A 121 10.94 -4.73 -3.40
C VAL A 121 10.29 -3.38 -3.64
N ALA A 122 8.97 -3.36 -3.61
CA ALA A 122 8.15 -2.16 -3.75
C ALA A 122 7.52 -1.76 -2.41
N THR A 123 7.39 -0.46 -2.16
CA THR A 123 6.51 0.01 -1.07
C THR A 123 5.07 0.08 -1.56
N PHE A 124 4.10 -0.16 -0.68
CA PHE A 124 2.67 0.01 -0.99
C PHE A 124 2.35 1.36 -1.61
N ARG A 125 1.61 1.34 -2.72
CA ARG A 125 1.17 2.56 -3.41
C ARG A 125 0.01 3.21 -2.66
N ALA A 126 0.15 4.48 -2.32
CA ALA A 126 -0.98 5.30 -1.89
C ALA A 126 -1.83 5.73 -3.10
N PRO A 127 -3.12 6.06 -2.87
CA PRO A 127 -3.89 6.85 -3.82
C PRO A 127 -3.19 8.18 -4.08
N PRO A 128 -3.27 8.74 -5.29
CA PRO A 128 -2.80 10.10 -5.52
C PRO A 128 -3.59 11.06 -4.62
N GLU A 129 -2.91 11.73 -3.69
CA GLU A 129 -3.51 12.83 -2.95
C GLU A 129 -3.86 13.96 -3.92
N VAL A 130 -5.04 14.57 -3.73
CA VAL A 130 -5.54 15.67 -4.57
C VAL A 130 -4.71 16.94 -4.36
N GLU A 131 -4.03 17.06 -3.22
CA GLU A 131 -3.14 18.17 -2.88
C GLU A 131 -1.68 17.74 -3.05
N GLN A 132 -1.16 17.95 -4.26
CA GLN A 132 0.29 17.97 -4.46
C GLN A 132 0.83 19.15 -3.64
N HIS A 133 1.67 18.90 -2.61
CA HIS A 133 2.37 20.00 -1.95
C HIS A 133 3.27 20.68 -2.98
N VAL A 134 2.83 21.81 -3.51
CA VAL A 134 3.60 22.61 -4.45
C VAL A 134 4.41 23.60 -3.63
N ASP A 135 5.73 23.67 -3.85
CA ASP A 135 6.54 24.71 -3.21
C ASP A 135 6.14 26.10 -3.73
N GLY A 136 6.61 27.16 -3.06
CA GLY A 136 6.37 28.56 -3.48
C GLY A 136 6.90 28.91 -4.87
N GLN A 137 7.57 27.99 -5.57
CA GLN A 137 8.05 28.11 -6.94
C GLN A 137 7.28 27.25 -7.94
N GLY A 138 6.15 26.64 -7.54
CA GLY A 138 5.32 25.83 -8.42
C GLY A 138 5.90 24.43 -8.71
N ARG A 139 6.88 23.96 -7.94
CA ARG A 139 7.42 22.60 -8.06
C ARG A 139 6.64 21.67 -7.15
N ILE A 140 6.20 20.54 -7.70
CA ILE A 140 5.59 19.46 -6.92
C ILE A 140 6.64 18.90 -5.95
N MET A 141 6.51 19.21 -4.66
CA MET A 141 7.14 18.44 -3.60
C MET A 141 6.45 17.08 -3.57
N ARG A 142 7.19 16.03 -3.92
CA ARG A 142 6.65 14.68 -3.92
C ARG A 142 6.58 14.21 -2.47
N ASP A 143 5.39 14.23 -1.90
CA ASP A 143 5.14 13.48 -0.69
C ASP A 143 5.39 12.00 -0.96
N ASN A 144 6.25 11.41 -0.15
CA ASN A 144 6.43 9.97 -0.10
C ASN A 144 5.23 9.36 0.63
N VAL A 145 4.02 9.52 0.08
CA VAL A 145 2.82 8.93 0.64
C VAL A 145 2.84 7.44 0.28
N PHE A 146 3.05 6.62 1.30
CA PHE A 146 2.96 5.17 1.18
C PHE A 146 1.60 4.72 1.67
N GLY A 147 1.02 3.76 0.95
CA GLY A 147 -0.33 3.31 1.19
C GLY A 147 -0.42 2.13 2.16
N THR A 148 -1.64 1.64 2.31
CA THR A 148 -1.91 0.31 2.90
C THR A 148 -1.87 -0.78 1.82
N LEU A 149 -1.84 -2.04 2.24
CA LEU A 149 -1.98 -3.20 1.34
C LEU A 149 -3.23 -3.09 0.45
N GLU A 150 -4.34 -2.65 1.04
CA GLU A 150 -5.62 -2.47 0.34
C GLU A 150 -5.51 -1.39 -0.74
N GLN A 151 -4.87 -0.26 -0.43
CA GLN A 151 -4.65 0.81 -1.40
C GLN A 151 -3.72 0.38 -2.54
N ASP A 152 -2.70 -0.45 -2.26
CA ASP A 152 -1.86 -1.05 -3.30
C ASP A 152 -2.68 -1.94 -4.23
N ALA A 153 -3.58 -2.76 -3.68
CA ALA A 153 -4.46 -3.65 -4.44
C ALA A 153 -5.36 -2.88 -5.42
N TRP A 154 -5.97 -1.78 -4.96
CA TRP A 154 -6.82 -0.93 -5.80
C TRP A 154 -6.06 -0.16 -6.90
N ARG A 155 -4.74 -0.05 -6.78
CA ARG A 155 -3.87 0.65 -7.75
C ARG A 155 -3.26 -0.28 -8.80
N ARG A 156 -3.61 -1.57 -8.78
CA ARG A 156 -3.13 -2.57 -9.76
C ARG A 156 -4.10 -2.69 -10.92
N ASP A 157 -3.53 -2.84 -12.11
CA ASP A 157 -4.31 -2.78 -13.36
C ASP A 157 -5.23 -3.99 -13.56
N PHE A 158 -4.85 -5.16 -13.05
CA PHE A 158 -5.61 -6.41 -13.18
C PHE A 158 -5.80 -7.10 -11.83
N THR A 159 -7.01 -7.59 -11.57
CA THR A 159 -7.39 -8.30 -10.33
C THR A 159 -6.51 -9.52 -10.07
N VAL A 160 -6.19 -10.28 -11.13
CA VAL A 160 -5.32 -11.46 -11.05
C VAL A 160 -3.89 -11.12 -10.60
N ASN A 161 -3.47 -9.87 -10.73
CA ASN A 161 -2.16 -9.39 -10.28
C ASN A 161 -2.23 -8.67 -8.92
N ALA A 162 -3.41 -8.61 -8.29
CA ALA A 162 -3.64 -8.09 -6.94
C ALA A 162 -3.77 -9.24 -5.91
N LEU A 163 -2.96 -10.29 -6.10
CA LEU A 163 -2.82 -11.43 -5.19
C LEU A 163 -1.55 -11.26 -4.35
N TYR A 164 -1.64 -11.58 -3.07
CA TYR A 164 -0.57 -11.39 -2.08
C TYR A 164 -0.36 -12.66 -1.26
N TYR A 165 0.90 -12.96 -0.91
CA TYR A 165 1.26 -14.15 -0.11
C TYR A 165 2.39 -13.82 0.87
N ASN A 166 2.30 -14.23 2.14
CA ASN A 166 3.32 -14.01 3.17
C ASN A 166 3.71 -15.26 3.97
#